data_AF-C5LFU8-F1
#
_entry.id   AF-C5LFU8-F1
#
_cell.length_a   1.000
_cell.length_b   1.000
_cell.length_c   1.000
_cell.angle_alpha   90.00
_cell.angle_beta   90.00
_cell.angle_gamma   90.00
#
_symmetry.space_group_name_H-M   'P 1'
#
loop_
_entity.id
_entity.type
_entity.pdbx_description
1 polymer ?
#
loop_
_entity_poly.entity_id
_entity_poly.type
_entity_poly.pdbx_seq_one_letter_code
_entity_poly.pdbx_strand_id
1 'polypeptide(L)'
;MMVVHLSGRLKAVQLEYSDAYGRLTQAIRKSPQGEVGRGFRISAYKFAIIVELLMGEIPDRSVFAQSDLQKPLKVYYQIAGAVRKGSVNEFESIVEAHCSELRKDGTLSLIGRLHHNVIKAGLRGINLSYSKVPMEEVMQKLGLNSREEAAGVVSKAIADGVIDATIDDDG
;
A
#
# COMPACT_ATOMS: atom_id res chain seq x y z
N MET A 1 15.43 1.72 20.86
CA MET A 1 15.01 0.93 19.68
C MET A 1 13.49 0.70 19.66
N MET A 2 12.91 0.14 20.71
CA MET A 2 11.45 -0.06 20.84
C MET A 2 10.64 1.25 20.81
N VAL A 3 11.13 2.32 21.46
CA VAL A 3 10.48 3.64 21.49
C VAL A 3 10.36 4.27 20.09
N VAL A 4 11.38 4.08 19.24
CA VAL A 4 11.41 4.64 17.87
C VAL A 4 10.41 3.91 16.97
N HIS A 5 10.28 2.59 17.15
CA HIS A 5 9.30 1.77 16.44
C HIS A 5 7.86 2.08 16.88
N LEU A 6 7.59 2.21 18.17
CA LEU A 6 6.27 2.60 18.67
C LEU A 6 5.89 4.02 18.21
N SER A 7 6.85 4.95 18.21
CA SER A 7 6.63 6.31 17.68
C SER A 7 6.35 6.30 16.18
N GLY A 8 7.02 5.43 15.40
CA GLY A 8 6.74 5.24 13.98
C GLY A 8 5.34 4.70 13.73
N ARG A 9 4.89 3.73 14.55
CA ARG A 9 3.50 3.22 14.49
C ARG A 9 2.47 4.29 14.80
N LEU A 10 2.72 5.12 15.81
CA LEU A 10 1.81 6.19 16.23
C LEU A 10 1.72 7.28 15.16
N LYS A 11 2.85 7.67 14.56
CA LYS A 11 2.89 8.61 13.42
C LYS A 11 2.21 8.06 12.16
N ALA A 12 2.34 6.77 11.87
CA ALA A 12 1.62 6.14 10.75
C ALA A 12 0.09 6.20 10.93
N VAL A 13 -0.39 6.14 12.18
CA VAL A 13 -1.82 6.36 12.48
C VAL A 13 -2.20 7.83 12.30
N GLN A 14 -1.32 8.76 12.67
CA GLN A 14 -1.48 10.22 12.54
C GLN A 14 -1.35 10.76 11.09
N LEU A 15 -1.23 9.89 10.08
CA LEU A 15 -1.10 10.24 8.65
C LEU A 15 0.25 10.89 8.28
N GLU A 16 1.22 10.92 9.19
CA GLU A 16 2.59 11.40 8.93
C GLU A 16 3.45 10.27 8.34
N TYR A 17 3.20 9.89 7.08
CA TYR A 17 3.83 8.71 6.47
C TYR A 17 5.34 8.87 6.26
N SER A 18 5.83 10.03 5.79
CA SER A 18 7.25 10.27 5.52
C SER A 18 8.10 10.21 6.80
N ASP A 19 7.63 10.84 7.87
CA ASP A 19 8.26 10.81 9.19
C ASP A 19 8.21 9.40 9.82
N ALA A 20 7.07 8.70 9.68
CA ALA A 20 6.92 7.34 10.15
C ALA A 20 7.92 6.40 9.46
N TYR A 21 8.07 6.52 8.15
CA TYR A 21 9.02 5.74 7.36
C TYR A 21 10.47 5.96 7.83
N GLY A 22 10.90 7.22 7.94
CA GLY A 22 12.25 7.55 8.40
C GLY A 22 12.57 6.97 9.78
N ARG A 23 11.60 7.00 10.71
CA ARG A 23 11.74 6.42 12.05
C ARG A 23 11.77 4.89 12.04
N LEU A 24 10.97 4.26 11.19
CA LEU A 24 10.97 2.80 11.02
C LEU A 24 12.28 2.30 10.41
N THR A 25 12.79 2.96 9.37
CA THR A 25 14.08 2.63 8.74
C THR A 25 15.24 2.83 9.72
N GLN A 26 15.20 3.90 10.53
CA GLN A 26 16.19 4.10 11.59
C GLN A 26 16.12 2.99 12.66
N ALA A 27 14.92 2.52 13.02
CA ALA A 27 14.74 1.43 13.97
C ALA A 27 15.23 0.09 13.41
N ILE A 28 15.03 -0.18 12.12
CA ILE A 28 15.55 -1.36 11.41
C ILE A 28 17.08 -1.34 11.42
N ARG A 29 17.70 -0.21 11.05
CA ARG A 29 19.17 -0.06 11.00
C ARG A 29 19.83 -0.23 12.38
N LYS A 30 19.15 0.20 13.45
CA LYS A 30 19.64 0.09 14.83
C LYS A 30 19.31 -1.26 15.48
N SER A 31 18.70 -2.19 14.75
CA SER A 31 18.35 -3.51 15.28
C SER A 31 19.58 -4.40 15.47
N PRO A 32 19.74 -5.11 16.60
CA PRO A 32 20.82 -6.06 16.78
C PRO A 32 20.75 -7.14 15.69
N GLN A 33 21.91 -7.42 15.10
CA GLN A 33 22.10 -8.49 14.11
C GLN A 33 22.21 -9.81 14.89
N GLY A 34 21.28 -10.75 14.69
CA GLY A 34 21.25 -12.06 15.36
C GLY A 34 19.82 -12.59 15.55
N GLU A 35 19.70 -13.83 16.06
CA GLU A 35 18.40 -14.50 16.27
C GLU A 35 17.50 -13.76 17.28
N VAL A 36 18.09 -13.14 18.30
CA VAL A 36 17.39 -12.40 19.36
C VAL A 36 16.64 -11.17 18.81
N GLY A 37 17.12 -10.59 17.70
CA GLY A 37 16.51 -9.42 17.05
C GLY A 37 15.56 -9.74 15.89
N ARG A 38 15.41 -11.02 15.53
CA ARG A 38 14.71 -11.45 14.32
C ARG A 38 13.23 -11.05 14.33
N GLY A 39 12.53 -11.28 15.44
CA GLY A 39 11.10 -10.94 15.57
C GLY A 39 10.85 -9.43 15.44
N PHE A 40 11.70 -8.61 16.05
CA PHE A 40 11.60 -7.16 15.94
C PHE A 40 11.85 -6.68 14.51
N ARG A 41 12.88 -7.21 13.83
CA ARG A 41 13.16 -6.88 12.43
C ARG A 41 11.97 -7.21 11.54
N ILE A 42 11.40 -8.41 11.68
CA ILE A 42 10.23 -8.83 10.91
C ILE A 42 9.08 -7.83 11.11
N SER A 43 8.75 -7.51 12.37
CA SER A 43 7.66 -6.56 12.65
C SER A 43 7.96 -5.17 12.09
N ALA A 44 9.17 -4.66 12.24
CA ALA A 44 9.57 -3.35 11.72
C ALA A 44 9.51 -3.30 10.18
N TYR A 45 9.95 -4.35 9.48
CA TYR A 45 9.83 -4.45 8.02
C TYR A 45 8.38 -4.54 7.55
N LYS A 46 7.52 -5.31 8.23
CA LYS A 46 6.08 -5.36 7.91
C LYS A 46 5.46 -3.97 7.94
N PHE A 47 5.74 -3.19 8.99
CA PHE A 47 5.25 -1.81 9.10
C PHE A 47 5.90 -0.88 8.07
N ALA A 48 7.20 -0.99 7.83
CA ALA A 48 7.89 -0.15 6.85
C ALA A 48 7.31 -0.34 5.44
N ILE A 49 7.08 -1.60 5.02
CA ILE A 49 6.47 -1.92 3.72
C ILE A 49 5.07 -1.31 3.60
N ILE A 50 4.22 -1.42 4.64
CA ILE A 50 2.88 -0.82 4.60
C ILE A 50 2.97 0.70 4.47
N VAL A 51 3.86 1.36 5.21
CA VAL A 51 4.03 2.82 5.15
C VAL A 51 4.58 3.25 3.78
N GLU A 52 5.51 2.49 3.20
CA GLU A 52 6.05 2.74 1.86
C GLU A 52 4.95 2.66 0.79
N LEU A 53 4.12 1.62 0.85
CA LEU A 53 2.93 1.50 -0.01
C LEU A 53 1.91 2.61 0.23
N LEU A 54 1.76 3.10 1.47
CA LEU A 54 0.89 4.24 1.78
C LEU A 54 1.43 5.56 1.21
N MET A 55 2.74 5.70 1.05
CA MET A 55 3.36 6.86 0.37
C MET A 55 3.24 6.77 -1.16
N GLY A 56 2.85 5.62 -1.70
CA GLY A 56 2.73 5.37 -3.14
C GLY A 56 4.02 4.85 -3.80
N GLU A 57 5.04 4.53 -3.00
CA GLU A 57 6.28 3.93 -3.48
C GLU A 57 6.17 2.39 -3.46
N ILE A 58 6.79 1.74 -4.43
CA ILE A 58 6.79 0.27 -4.53
C ILE A 58 8.03 -0.27 -3.83
N PRO A 59 7.88 -1.20 -2.86
CA PRO A 59 9.00 -1.73 -2.09
C PRO A 59 9.97 -2.56 -2.93
N ASP A 60 11.27 -2.38 -2.67
CA ASP A 60 12.34 -3.06 -3.40
C ASP A 60 12.31 -4.58 -3.18
N ARG A 61 12.51 -5.34 -4.26
CA ARG A 61 12.49 -6.81 -4.24
C ARG A 61 13.56 -7.40 -3.31
N SER A 62 14.65 -6.65 -3.09
CA SER A 62 15.74 -7.00 -2.18
C SER A 62 15.28 -7.16 -0.73
N VAL A 63 14.24 -6.42 -0.31
CA VAL A 63 13.66 -6.52 1.05
C VAL A 63 13.02 -7.90 1.27
N PHE A 64 12.42 -8.47 0.22
CA PHE A 64 11.76 -9.77 0.26
C PHE A 64 12.72 -10.95 0.00
N ALA A 65 13.93 -10.70 -0.49
CA ALA A 65 14.90 -11.74 -0.82
C ALA A 65 15.59 -12.36 0.40
N GLN A 66 15.54 -11.72 1.57
CA GLN A 66 16.19 -12.23 2.79
C GLN A 66 15.53 -13.53 3.29
N SER A 67 16.32 -14.62 3.32
CA SER A 67 15.88 -15.99 3.66
C SER A 67 15.16 -16.09 5.01
N ASP A 68 15.55 -15.27 5.99
CA ASP A 68 14.93 -15.22 7.32
C ASP A 68 13.55 -14.56 7.35
N LEU A 69 13.22 -13.76 6.34
CA LEU A 69 12.03 -12.92 6.28
C LEU A 69 11.01 -13.39 5.23
N GLN A 70 11.37 -14.30 4.32
CA GLN A 70 10.48 -14.76 3.25
C GLN A 70 9.14 -15.32 3.73
N LYS A 71 9.13 -16.19 4.77
CA LYS A 71 7.90 -16.79 5.28
C LYS A 71 6.90 -15.74 5.81
N PRO A 72 7.27 -14.85 6.75
CA PRO A 72 6.34 -13.86 7.28
C PRO A 72 6.04 -12.69 6.34
N LEU A 73 6.89 -12.41 5.34
CA LEU A 73 6.66 -11.31 4.38
C LEU A 73 5.85 -11.74 3.16
N LYS A 74 5.57 -13.04 2.96
CA LYS A 74 4.84 -13.53 1.78
C LYS A 74 3.48 -12.85 1.59
N VAL A 75 2.72 -12.65 2.66
CA VAL A 75 1.41 -11.96 2.62
C VAL A 75 1.57 -10.49 2.21
N TYR A 76 2.56 -9.80 2.80
CA TYR A 76 2.85 -8.39 2.48
C TYR A 76 3.37 -8.22 1.05
N TYR A 77 4.06 -9.21 0.50
CA TYR A 77 4.48 -9.24 -0.90
C TYR A 77 3.29 -9.37 -1.85
N GLN A 78 2.32 -10.23 -1.54
CA GLN A 78 1.09 -10.35 -2.33
C GLN A 78 0.29 -9.06 -2.32
N ILE A 79 0.16 -8.42 -1.14
CA ILE A 79 -0.48 -7.11 -1.01
C ILE A 79 0.26 -6.04 -1.84
N ALA A 80 1.59 -5.97 -1.76
CA ALA A 80 2.39 -5.03 -2.56
C ALA A 80 2.21 -5.27 -4.07
N GLY A 81 2.10 -6.54 -4.49
CA GLY A 81 1.80 -6.91 -5.87
C GLY A 81 0.43 -6.41 -6.35
N ALA A 82 -0.60 -6.60 -5.54
CA ALA A 82 -1.96 -6.12 -5.84
C ALA A 82 -2.01 -4.58 -5.92
N VAL A 83 -1.36 -3.89 -4.98
CA VAL A 83 -1.24 -2.42 -4.97
C VAL A 83 -0.53 -1.92 -6.24
N ARG A 84 0.56 -2.59 -6.65
CA ARG A 84 1.30 -2.24 -7.87
C ARG A 84 0.47 -2.42 -9.14
N LYS A 85 -0.37 -3.46 -9.21
CA LYS A 85 -1.29 -3.66 -10.34
C LYS A 85 -2.45 -2.67 -10.33
N GLY A 86 -2.80 -2.13 -9.15
CA GLY A 86 -3.92 -1.20 -8.99
C GLY A 86 -5.30 -1.88 -9.01
N SER A 87 -5.37 -3.20 -8.80
CA SER A 87 -6.63 -3.95 -8.82
C SER A 87 -7.21 -4.07 -7.43
N VAL A 88 -8.42 -3.53 -7.23
CA VAL A 88 -9.09 -3.52 -5.93
C VAL A 88 -9.56 -4.93 -5.54
N ASN A 89 -10.13 -5.68 -6.50
CA ASN A 89 -10.65 -7.03 -6.26
C ASN A 89 -9.55 -8.02 -5.83
N GLU A 90 -8.36 -7.96 -6.46
CA GLU A 90 -7.23 -8.81 -6.08
C GLU A 90 -6.75 -8.47 -4.66
N PHE A 91 -6.74 -7.18 -4.29
CA PHE A 91 -6.40 -6.73 -2.96
C PHE A 91 -7.40 -7.20 -1.90
N GLU A 92 -8.71 -7.04 -2.13
CA GLU A 92 -9.74 -7.49 -1.20
C GLU A 92 -9.67 -9.00 -0.95
N SER A 93 -9.54 -9.80 -2.02
CA SER A 93 -9.42 -11.26 -1.92
C SER A 93 -8.23 -11.70 -1.06
N ILE A 94 -7.08 -11.03 -1.20
CA ILE A 94 -5.87 -11.31 -0.41
C ILE A 94 -6.08 -10.92 1.06
N VAL A 95 -6.70 -9.76 1.31
CA VAL A 95 -6.97 -9.26 2.67
C VAL A 95 -7.95 -10.18 3.39
N GLU A 96 -8.99 -10.67 2.72
CA GLU A 96 -9.94 -11.64 3.28
C GLU A 96 -9.26 -12.97 3.60
N ALA A 97 -8.43 -13.50 2.68
CA ALA A 97 -7.70 -14.75 2.90
C ALA A 97 -6.74 -14.68 4.10
N HIS A 98 -6.12 -13.51 4.35
CA HIS A 98 -5.12 -13.33 5.41
C HIS A 98 -5.61 -12.51 6.61
N CYS A 99 -6.92 -12.28 6.74
CA CYS A 99 -7.50 -11.41 7.77
C CYS A 99 -7.08 -11.80 9.21
N SER A 100 -6.97 -13.11 9.49
CA SER A 100 -6.56 -13.63 10.80
C SER A 100 -5.11 -13.27 11.19
N GLU A 101 -4.19 -13.25 10.22
CA GLU A 101 -2.78 -12.89 10.46
C GLU A 101 -2.62 -11.38 10.63
N LEU A 102 -3.29 -10.61 9.77
CA LEU A 102 -3.28 -9.14 9.79
C LEU A 102 -3.89 -8.58 11.08
N ARG A 103 -4.92 -9.25 11.61
CA ARG A 103 -5.53 -8.90 12.88
C ARG A 103 -4.60 -9.15 14.07
N LYS A 104 -3.80 -10.23 14.03
CA LYS A 104 -2.78 -10.52 15.06
C LYS A 104 -1.63 -9.51 15.02
N ASP A 105 -1.22 -9.07 13.83
CA ASP A 105 -0.16 -8.06 13.66
C ASP A 105 -0.64 -6.63 14.01
N GLY A 106 -1.95 -6.39 14.12
CA GLY A 106 -2.52 -5.06 14.39
C GLY A 106 -2.35 -4.08 13.23
N THR A 107 -2.24 -4.59 12.00
CA THR A 107 -2.02 -3.81 10.76
C THR A 107 -3.30 -3.58 9.96
N LEU A 108 -4.42 -4.20 10.37
CA LEU A 108 -5.71 -4.14 9.68
C LEU A 108 -6.20 -2.70 9.42
N SER A 109 -6.01 -1.79 10.38
CA SER A 109 -6.43 -0.38 10.23
C SER A 109 -5.63 0.36 9.15
N LEU A 110 -4.35 0.03 8.98
CA LEU A 110 -3.51 0.61 7.93
C LEU A 110 -3.84 -0.01 6.56
N ILE A 111 -4.19 -1.29 6.53
CA ILE A 111 -4.58 -2.00 5.31
C ILE A 111 -5.91 -1.49 4.76
N GLY A 112 -6.88 -1.18 5.62
CA GLY A 112 -8.12 -0.52 5.19
C GLY A 112 -7.88 0.84 4.52
N ARG A 113 -6.85 1.58 4.94
CA ARG A 113 -6.42 2.82 4.26
C ARG A 113 -5.72 2.55 2.93
N LEU A 114 -5.05 1.40 2.82
CA LEU A 114 -4.40 0.99 1.59
C LEU A 114 -5.42 0.81 0.45
N HIS A 115 -6.68 0.46 0.73
CA HIS A 115 -7.75 0.35 -0.27
C HIS A 115 -7.89 1.62 -1.12
N HIS A 116 -8.06 2.78 -0.48
CA HIS A 116 -8.15 4.06 -1.20
C HIS A 116 -6.81 4.45 -1.85
N ASN A 117 -5.67 4.05 -1.25
CA ASN A 117 -4.36 4.30 -1.84
C ASN A 117 -4.09 3.41 -3.07
N VAL A 118 -4.60 2.17 -3.13
CA VAL A 118 -4.54 1.29 -4.31
C VAL A 118 -5.27 1.94 -5.48
N ILE A 119 -6.46 2.48 -5.22
CA ILE A 119 -7.25 3.21 -6.23
C ILE A 119 -6.47 4.42 -6.75
N LYS A 120 -5.94 5.26 -5.84
CA LYS A 120 -5.12 6.43 -6.20
C LYS A 120 -3.85 6.05 -6.98
N ALA A 121 -3.17 4.99 -6.56
CA ALA A 121 -1.96 4.49 -7.21
C ALA A 121 -2.26 3.92 -8.61
N GLY A 122 -3.35 3.15 -8.75
CA GLY A 122 -3.82 2.64 -10.04
C GLY A 122 -4.13 3.77 -11.02
N LEU A 123 -4.87 4.79 -10.57
CA LEU A 123 -5.17 5.97 -11.38
C LEU A 123 -3.92 6.75 -11.78
N ARG A 124 -2.96 6.94 -10.86
CA ARG A 124 -1.65 7.55 -11.20
C ARG A 124 -0.89 6.75 -12.24
N GLY A 125 -0.86 5.42 -12.11
CA GLY A 125 -0.22 4.54 -13.08
C GLY A 125 -0.84 4.65 -14.47
N ILE A 126 -2.17 4.74 -14.54
CA ILE A 126 -2.90 4.97 -15.79
C ILE A 126 -2.57 6.35 -16.37
N ASN A 127 -2.63 7.41 -15.55
CA ASN A 127 -2.35 8.78 -15.97
C ASN A 127 -0.91 8.98 -16.51
N LEU A 128 0.06 8.27 -15.93
CA LEU A 128 1.45 8.30 -16.41
C LEU A 128 1.62 7.58 -17.76
N SER A 129 0.83 6.53 -17.99
CA SER A 129 0.98 5.66 -19.16
C SER A 129 0.14 6.10 -20.37
N TYR A 130 -0.98 6.77 -20.12
CA TYR A 130 -1.95 7.13 -21.16
C TYR A 130 -2.36 8.59 -21.00
N SER A 131 -2.26 9.35 -22.10
CA SER A 131 -2.79 10.71 -22.15
C SER A 131 -4.31 10.76 -22.33
N LYS A 132 -4.91 9.71 -22.91
CA LYS A 132 -6.36 9.52 -23.07
C LYS A 132 -6.67 8.04 -22.90
N VAL A 133 -7.67 7.71 -22.11
CA VAL A 133 -8.09 6.33 -21.83
C VAL A 133 -9.62 6.26 -21.79
N PRO A 134 -10.25 5.27 -22.43
CA PRO A 134 -11.70 5.09 -22.31
C PRO A 134 -12.06 4.62 -20.90
N MET A 135 -13.24 5.03 -20.42
CA MET A 135 -13.76 4.64 -19.09
C MET A 135 -13.84 3.12 -18.89
N GLU A 136 -14.08 2.35 -19.96
CA GLU A 136 -14.11 0.89 -19.92
C GLU A 136 -12.76 0.27 -19.53
N GLU A 137 -11.64 0.83 -20.01
CA GLU A 137 -10.31 0.36 -19.62
C GLU A 137 -9.99 0.72 -18.16
N VAL A 138 -10.46 1.89 -17.70
CA VAL A 138 -10.32 2.28 -16.28
C VAL A 138 -11.10 1.30 -15.39
N MET A 139 -12.34 0.98 -15.77
CA MET A 139 -13.16 -0.01 -15.06
C MET A 139 -12.49 -1.38 -15.00
N GLN A 140 -12.00 -1.89 -16.14
CA GLN A 140 -11.36 -3.20 -16.21
C GLN A 140 -10.09 -3.27 -15.36
N LYS A 141 -9.32 -2.17 -15.30
CA LYS A 141 -8.04 -2.12 -14.61
C LYS A 141 -8.19 -1.97 -13.09
N LEU A 142 -9.15 -1.16 -12.64
CA LEU A 142 -9.48 -1.05 -11.22
C LEU A 142 -10.35 -2.22 -10.71
N GLY A 143 -11.05 -2.91 -11.61
CA GLY A 143 -11.99 -3.99 -11.28
C GLY A 143 -13.36 -3.49 -10.83
N LEU A 144 -13.77 -2.30 -11.27
CA LEU A 144 -15.07 -1.70 -10.93
C LEU A 144 -16.18 -2.22 -11.84
N ASN A 145 -17.34 -2.50 -11.27
CA ASN A 145 -18.46 -3.13 -11.99
C ASN A 145 -19.41 -2.13 -12.66
N SER A 146 -19.41 -0.86 -12.21
CA SER A 146 -20.26 0.19 -12.76
C SER A 146 -19.47 1.38 -13.32
N ARG A 147 -19.97 1.93 -14.43
CA ARG A 147 -19.45 3.17 -15.03
C ARG A 147 -19.61 4.36 -14.09
N GLU A 148 -20.71 4.40 -13.33
CA GLU A 148 -20.97 5.46 -12.34
C GLU A 148 -19.95 5.42 -11.20
N GLU A 149 -19.58 4.22 -10.73
CA GLU A 149 -18.55 4.06 -9.70
C GLU A 149 -17.18 4.51 -10.19
N ALA A 150 -16.81 4.16 -11.43
CA ALA A 150 -15.57 4.62 -12.05
C ALA A 150 -15.55 6.15 -12.21
N ALA A 151 -16.63 6.76 -12.71
CA ALA A 151 -16.75 8.22 -12.82
C ALA A 151 -16.61 8.90 -11.46
N GLY A 152 -17.26 8.37 -10.43
CA GLY A 152 -17.19 8.91 -9.06
C GLY A 152 -15.79 8.82 -8.46
N VAL A 153 -15.11 7.70 -8.66
CA VAL A 153 -13.72 7.48 -8.20
C VAL A 153 -12.75 8.41 -8.93
N VAL A 154 -12.86 8.56 -10.25
CA VAL A 154 -12.02 9.46 -11.06
C VAL A 154 -12.27 10.92 -10.67
N SER A 155 -13.54 11.34 -10.57
CA SER A 155 -13.90 12.70 -10.15
C SER A 155 -13.34 13.03 -8.77
N LYS A 156 -13.42 12.08 -7.83
CA LYS A 156 -12.85 12.24 -6.49
C LYS A 156 -11.33 12.33 -6.51
N ALA A 157 -10.65 11.59 -7.39
CA ALA A 157 -9.21 11.65 -7.53
C ALA A 157 -8.72 12.97 -8.14
N ILE A 158 -9.49 13.54 -9.08
CA ILE A 158 -9.26 14.89 -9.64
C ILE A 158 -9.45 15.93 -8.54
N ALA A 159 -10.54 15.85 -7.77
CA ALA A 159 -10.82 16.78 -6.66
C ALA A 159 -9.76 16.72 -5.54
N ASP A 160 -9.19 15.55 -5.28
CA ASP A 160 -8.10 15.35 -4.31
C ASP A 160 -6.73 15.80 -4.87
N GLY A 161 -6.64 16.19 -6.15
CA GLY A 161 -5.41 16.62 -6.82
C GLY A 161 -4.41 15.48 -7.06
N VAL A 162 -4.90 14.23 -7.08
CA VAL A 162 -4.06 13.03 -7.26
C VAL A 162 -3.65 12.86 -8.72
N ILE A 163 -4.55 13.23 -9.64
CA ILE A 163 -4.39 13.20 -11.09
C ILE A 163 -4.83 14.53 -11.68
N ASP A 164 -4.12 15.00 -12.71
CA ASP A 164 -4.50 16.15 -13.52
C ASP A 164 -5.16 15.64 -14.79
N ALA A 165 -6.48 15.47 -14.73
CA ALA A 165 -7.29 14.92 -15.82
C ALA A 165 -8.65 15.61 -15.87
N THR A 166 -9.25 15.66 -17.06
CA THR A 166 -10.62 16.15 -17.27
C THR A 166 -11.47 15.01 -17.79
N ILE A 167 -12.68 14.86 -17.27
CA ILE A 167 -13.66 13.90 -17.78
C ILE A 167 -14.37 14.56 -18.96
N ASP A 168 -14.16 14.02 -20.15
CA ASP A 168 -14.89 14.39 -21.36
C ASP A 168 -16.07 13.43 -21.50
N ASP A 169 -17.26 13.89 -21.13
CA ASP A 169 -18.52 13.17 -21.32
C ASP A 169 -19.24 13.84 -22.50
N ASP A 170 -18.65 13.72 -23.69
CA ASP A 170 -19.31 14.11 -24.94
C ASP A 170 -20.30 12.97 -25.30
N GLY A 171 -21.60 13.32 -25.27
CA GLY A 171 -22.74 12.39 -25.31
C GLY A 171 -22.93 11.63 -26.61
#